data_AF-X1I283-F1
#
_entry.id   AF-X1I283-F1
#
_cell.length_a   1.000
_cell.length_b   1.000
_cell.length_c   1.000
_cell.angle_alpha   90.00
_cell.angle_beta   90.00
_cell.angle_gamma   90.00
#
_symmetry.space_group_name_H-M   'P 1'
#
loop_
_entity.id
_entity.type
_entity.pdbx_description
1 polymer ?
#
loop_
_entity_poly.entity_id
_entity_poly.type
_entity_poly.pdbx_seq_one_letter_code
_entity_poly.pdbx_strand_id
1 'polypeptide(L)'
;MIISGKRKRKLDKKLLSLIEGEKVIVGLAFNEDIISLLPIIGFTDILNEGETVLPIYNGPISNFNSEGKYLIHRDQPMETAYRQREWTWEQWAGYHETETRTEIVDVPYKRYPRTFISPPSVELSIAKN
;
A
#
# COMPACT_ATOMS: atom_id res chain seq x y z
N MET A 1 -0.21 -5.85 -29.09
CA MET A 1 -0.03 -5.96 -27.63
C MET A 1 0.84 -7.18 -27.33
N ILE A 2 2.02 -7.00 -26.74
CA ILE A 2 3.03 -8.07 -26.54
C ILE A 2 2.65 -8.98 -25.36
N ILE A 3 1.99 -8.41 -24.35
CA ILE A 3 1.50 -9.10 -23.15
C ILE A 3 -0.03 -8.97 -23.12
N SER A 4 -0.75 -10.07 -22.83
CA SER A 4 -2.21 -10.07 -22.73
C SER A 4 -2.72 -10.69 -21.42
N GLY A 5 -3.87 -10.23 -20.94
CA GLY A 5 -4.52 -10.73 -19.72
C GLY A 5 -4.30 -9.86 -18.47
N LYS A 6 -5.11 -10.09 -17.43
CA LYS A 6 -5.13 -9.25 -16.21
C LYS A 6 -3.93 -9.47 -15.28
N ARG A 7 -3.43 -10.71 -15.18
CA ARG A 7 -2.29 -11.08 -14.34
C ARG A 7 -1.55 -12.26 -14.95
N LYS A 8 -0.22 -12.16 -15.05
CA LYS A 8 0.65 -13.24 -15.51
C LYS A 8 1.60 -13.64 -14.39
N ARG A 9 1.61 -14.94 -14.05
CA ARG A 9 2.54 -15.52 -13.06
C ARG A 9 3.86 -15.98 -13.69
N LYS A 10 3.85 -16.22 -14.99
CA LYS A 10 5.01 -16.57 -15.81
C LYS A 10 5.02 -15.61 -17.00
N LEU A 11 6.19 -15.07 -17.34
CA LEU A 11 6.34 -14.28 -18.55
C LEU A 11 6.07 -15.15 -19.78
N ASP A 12 5.37 -14.60 -20.77
CA ASP A 12 5.08 -15.32 -22.01
C ASP A 12 6.36 -15.51 -22.82
N LYS A 13 6.46 -16.63 -23.54
CA LYS A 13 7.55 -16.92 -24.49
C LYS A 13 7.73 -15.82 -25.55
N LYS A 14 6.73 -14.97 -25.78
CA LYS A 14 6.83 -13.82 -26.69
C LYS A 14 7.79 -12.74 -26.21
N LEU A 15 8.18 -12.75 -24.93
CA LEU A 15 9.23 -11.88 -24.39
C LEU A 15 10.64 -12.44 -24.65
N LEU A 16 10.78 -13.67 -25.17
CA LEU A 16 12.07 -14.26 -25.55
C LEU A 16 12.70 -13.60 -26.79
N SER A 17 11.95 -12.77 -27.52
CA SER A 17 12.49 -12.01 -28.65
C SER A 17 13.22 -10.73 -28.22
N LEU A 18 13.19 -10.40 -26.93
CA LEU A 18 13.95 -9.28 -26.38
C LEU A 18 15.41 -9.66 -26.25
N ILE A 19 16.31 -8.72 -26.57
CA ILE A 19 17.75 -8.95 -26.45
C ILE A 19 18.12 -8.91 -24.97
N GLU A 20 18.93 -9.87 -24.53
CA GLU A 20 19.40 -9.92 -23.16
C GLU A 20 20.24 -8.67 -22.83
N GLY A 21 19.90 -7.98 -21.74
CA GLY A 21 20.53 -6.73 -21.32
C GLY A 21 19.89 -5.45 -21.86
N GLU A 22 18.89 -5.54 -22.76
CA GLU A 22 18.16 -4.37 -23.25
C GLU A 22 17.16 -3.86 -22.19
N LYS A 23 17.11 -2.53 -22.00
CA LYS A 23 16.14 -1.90 -21.10
C LYS A 23 14.82 -1.72 -21.84
N VAL A 24 13.79 -2.42 -21.38
CA VAL A 24 12.44 -2.33 -21.93
C VAL A 24 11.51 -1.70 -20.91
N ILE A 25 10.72 -0.73 -21.34
CA ILE A 25 9.67 -0.10 -20.54
C ILE A 25 8.32 -0.65 -21.02
N VAL A 26 7.51 -1.12 -20.08
CA VAL A 26 6.16 -1.61 -20.38
C VAL A 26 5.18 -0.44 -20.29
N GLY A 27 4.66 0.00 -21.43
CA GLY A 27 3.62 1.02 -21.51
C GLY A 27 2.23 0.42 -21.69
N LEU A 28 1.21 1.13 -21.20
CA LEU A 28 -0.20 0.84 -21.44
C LEU A 28 -0.82 2.04 -22.17
N ALA A 29 -1.42 1.79 -23.33
CA ALA A 29 -2.13 2.84 -24.08
C ALA A 29 -3.45 3.20 -23.37
N PHE A 30 -3.81 4.48 -23.41
CA PHE A 30 -5.07 4.95 -22.83
C PHE A 30 -6.27 4.36 -23.58
N ASN A 31 -7.24 3.87 -22.80
CA ASN A 31 -8.61 3.57 -23.24
C ASN A 31 -9.58 4.31 -22.31
N GLU A 32 -10.86 4.37 -22.66
CA GLU A 32 -11.87 5.08 -21.86
C GLU A 32 -11.92 4.58 -20.40
N ASP A 33 -11.79 3.27 -20.18
CA ASP A 33 -11.75 2.68 -18.85
C ASP A 33 -10.56 3.18 -18.02
N ILE A 34 -9.36 3.23 -18.61
CA ILE A 34 -8.13 3.68 -17.94
C ILE A 34 -8.23 5.16 -17.62
N ILE A 35 -8.74 5.98 -18.54
CA ILE A 35 -8.87 7.44 -18.34
C ILE A 35 -9.72 7.71 -17.08
N SER A 36 -10.79 6.93 -16.87
CA SER A 36 -11.62 7.06 -15.66
C SER A 36 -10.90 6.68 -14.35
N LEU A 37 -9.85 5.84 -14.43
CA LEU A 37 -9.09 5.36 -13.27
C LEU A 37 -7.92 6.29 -12.89
N LEU A 38 -7.42 7.12 -13.82
CA LEU A 38 -6.23 7.95 -13.58
C LEU A 38 -6.40 8.91 -12.37
N PRO A 39 -7.51 9.65 -12.22
CA PRO A 39 -7.72 10.50 -11.04
C PRO A 39 -7.78 9.70 -9.73
N ILE A 40 -8.35 8.49 -9.76
CA ILE A 40 -8.47 7.61 -8.58
C ILE A 40 -7.09 7.14 -8.09
N ILE A 41 -6.16 6.96 -9.02
CA ILE A 41 -4.79 6.51 -8.72
C ILE A 41 -3.90 7.65 -8.22
N GLY A 42 -4.33 8.91 -8.42
CA GLY A 42 -3.65 10.11 -7.93
C GLY A 42 -3.06 11.00 -9.03
N PHE A 43 -3.35 10.74 -10.31
CA PHE A 43 -2.99 11.67 -11.39
C PHE A 43 -3.91 12.89 -11.39
N THR A 44 -3.40 14.00 -11.90
CA THR A 44 -4.20 15.21 -12.13
C THR A 44 -5.11 15.05 -13.35
N ASP A 45 -6.18 15.84 -13.40
CA ASP A 45 -7.11 15.86 -14.55
C ASP A 45 -6.42 16.34 -15.84
N ILE A 46 -5.34 17.12 -15.70
CA ILE A 46 -4.51 17.60 -16.80
C ILE A 46 -3.32 16.64 -16.94
N LEU A 47 -3.53 15.57 -17.69
CA LEU A 47 -2.54 14.51 -17.94
C LEU A 47 -1.30 15.04 -18.66
N ASN A 48 -0.31 15.49 -17.90
CA ASN A 48 0.92 16.07 -18.46
C ASN A 48 1.96 14.98 -18.74
N GLU A 49 2.66 15.08 -19.86
CA GLU A 49 3.81 14.22 -20.15
C GLU A 49 4.88 14.40 -19.05
N GLY A 50 5.36 13.29 -18.48
CA GLY A 50 6.33 13.29 -17.38
C GLY A 50 5.73 13.31 -15.97
N GLU A 51 4.42 13.51 -15.84
CA GLU A 51 3.74 13.37 -14.55
C GLU A 51 3.94 11.95 -14.00
N THR A 52 4.39 11.87 -12.75
CA THR A 52 4.74 10.60 -12.09
C THR A 52 4.05 10.53 -10.74
N VAL A 53 3.38 9.41 -10.49
CA VAL A 53 2.60 9.19 -9.28
C VAL A 53 2.94 7.83 -8.69
N LEU A 54 3.13 7.79 -7.38
CA LEU A 54 3.04 6.55 -6.62
C LEU A 54 1.55 6.23 -6.40
N PRO A 55 1.01 5.13 -6.96
CA PRO A 55 -0.41 4.83 -6.90
C PRO A 55 -0.97 4.87 -5.48
N ILE A 56 -2.05 5.63 -5.28
CA ILE A 56 -2.82 5.62 -4.02
C ILE A 56 -3.54 4.28 -3.88
N TYR A 57 -3.97 3.95 -2.65
CA TYR A 57 -4.74 2.74 -2.33
C TYR A 57 -5.89 2.52 -3.32
N ASN A 58 -5.69 1.58 -4.25
CA ASN A 58 -6.69 1.10 -5.21
C ASN A 58 -6.65 -0.44 -5.25
N GLY A 59 -6.81 -1.03 -4.06
CA GLY A 59 -6.80 -2.48 -3.85
C GLY A 59 -5.47 -3.06 -3.36
N PRO A 60 -5.40 -4.39 -3.16
CA PRO A 60 -4.31 -5.02 -2.40
C PRO A 60 -2.92 -4.88 -3.02
N ILE A 61 -2.84 -4.75 -4.35
CA ILE A 61 -1.56 -4.64 -5.08
C ILE A 61 -1.01 -3.24 -4.95
N SER A 62 -1.82 -2.21 -5.19
CA SER A 62 -1.42 -0.81 -4.98
C SER A 62 -1.04 -0.58 -3.52
N ASN A 63 -1.79 -1.17 -2.57
CA ASN A 63 -1.43 -1.06 -1.16
C ASN A 63 -0.08 -1.71 -0.83
N PHE A 64 0.18 -2.90 -1.39
CA PHE A 64 1.49 -3.52 -1.24
C PHE A 64 2.60 -2.64 -1.84
N ASN A 65 2.32 -2.01 -2.98
CA ASN A 65 3.25 -1.11 -3.66
C ASN A 65 3.59 0.14 -2.84
N SER A 66 2.61 0.74 -2.16
CA SER A 66 2.76 1.98 -1.40
C SER A 66 3.19 1.75 0.05
N GLU A 67 2.58 0.79 0.76
CA GLU A 67 2.74 0.57 2.21
C GLU A 67 3.53 -0.69 2.55
N GLY A 68 3.72 -1.61 1.60
CA GLY A 68 4.32 -2.91 1.85
C GLY A 68 3.32 -3.91 2.43
N LYS A 69 3.80 -4.95 3.11
CA LYS A 69 2.93 -5.98 3.69
C LYS A 69 3.57 -6.68 4.87
N TYR A 70 2.74 -7.18 5.78
CA TYR A 70 3.17 -8.10 6.83
C TYR A 70 2.97 -9.56 6.42
N LEU A 71 4.04 -10.35 6.48
CA LEU A 71 3.98 -11.81 6.43
C LEU A 71 3.68 -12.33 7.84
N ILE A 72 2.57 -13.05 8.01
CA ILE A 72 2.12 -13.54 9.32
C ILE A 72 2.59 -15.00 9.49
N HIS A 73 3.39 -15.26 10.53
CA HIS A 73 3.94 -16.58 10.86
C HIS A 73 2.99 -17.33 11.81
N ARG A 74 1.96 -17.96 11.23
CA ARG A 74 0.94 -18.70 12.00
C ARG A 74 1.44 -20.04 12.57
N ASP A 75 2.58 -20.50 12.09
CA ASP A 75 3.33 -21.66 12.53
C ASP A 75 4.11 -21.42 13.84
N GLN A 76 4.26 -20.15 14.26
CA GLN A 76 5.00 -19.75 15.45
C GLN A 76 4.07 -19.42 16.63
N PRO A 77 4.56 -19.58 17.88
CA PRO A 77 3.78 -19.19 19.06
C PRO A 77 3.49 -17.68 19.06
N MET A 78 2.33 -17.30 19.61
CA MET A 78 1.91 -15.91 19.67
C MET A 78 2.80 -15.07 20.60
N GLU A 79 3.23 -13.90 20.12
CA GLU A 79 3.94 -12.89 20.88
C GLU A 79 2.97 -11.94 21.59
N THR A 80 3.43 -11.31 22.68
CA THR A 80 2.72 -10.18 23.29
C THR A 80 3.09 -8.91 22.52
N ALA A 81 2.09 -8.22 21.99
CA ALA A 81 2.23 -6.90 21.38
C ALA A 81 1.41 -5.88 22.16
N TYR A 82 1.70 -4.60 21.97
CA TYR A 82 1.01 -3.51 22.64
C TYR A 82 0.29 -2.63 21.62
N ARG A 83 -0.90 -2.16 21.99
CA ARG A 83 -1.62 -1.11 21.26
C ARG A 83 -1.84 0.08 22.19
N GLN A 84 -1.60 1.27 21.69
CA GLN A 84 -1.91 2.49 22.41
C GLN A 84 -3.42 2.73 22.39
N ARG A 85 -3.97 3.15 23.53
CA ARG A 85 -5.36 3.53 23.68
C ARG A 85 -5.44 4.80 24.50
N GLU A 86 -6.26 5.74 24.06
CA GLU A 86 -6.67 6.87 24.89
C GLU A 86 -7.66 6.37 25.96
N TRP A 87 -7.28 6.53 27.21
CA TRP A 87 -8.05 6.11 28.37
C TRP A 87 -8.48 7.35 29.15
N THR A 88 -9.78 7.56 29.23
CA THR A 88 -10.39 8.70 29.93
C THR A 88 -11.11 8.19 31.18
N TRP A 89 -10.86 8.83 32.33
CA TRP A 89 -11.50 8.51 33.60
C TRP A 89 -11.75 9.78 34.42
N GLU A 90 -12.72 9.71 35.32
CA GLU A 90 -12.95 10.75 36.31
C GLU A 90 -12.09 10.50 37.54
N GLN A 91 -11.26 11.49 37.89
CA GLN A 91 -10.45 11.50 39.11
C GLN A 91 -11.10 12.45 40.12
N TRP A 92 -11.20 12.02 41.38
CA TRP A 92 -11.69 12.89 42.45
C TRP A 92 -10.66 13.99 42.76
N ALA A 93 -11.12 15.25 42.76
CA ALA A 93 -10.27 16.43 42.92
C ALA A 93 -10.44 17.17 44.28
N GLY A 94 -11.36 16.70 45.14
CA GLY A 94 -11.68 17.33 46.42
C GLY A 94 -13.06 17.99 46.42
N TYR A 95 -13.62 18.30 47.61
CA TYR A 95 -14.85 19.10 47.79
C TYR A 95 -16.05 18.71 46.88
N HIS A 96 -16.28 17.41 46.68
CA HIS A 96 -17.32 16.87 45.76
C HIS A 96 -17.10 17.18 44.26
N GLU A 97 -15.91 17.57 43.86
CA GLU A 97 -15.53 17.80 42.47
C GLU A 97 -14.82 16.57 41.87
N THR A 98 -15.11 16.30 40.60
CA THR A 98 -14.39 15.33 39.79
C THR A 98 -13.76 16.04 38.59
N GLU A 99 -12.53 15.66 38.26
CA GLU A 99 -11.79 16.11 37.08
C GLU A 99 -11.69 14.97 36.06
N THR A 100 -12.03 15.25 34.81
CA THR A 100 -11.80 14.31 33.70
C THR A 100 -10.32 14.31 33.34
N ARG A 101 -9.68 13.16 33.48
CA ARG A 101 -8.29 12.92 33.06
C ARG A 101 -8.27 11.97 31.87
N THR A 102 -7.33 12.23 30.97
CA THR A 102 -7.11 11.40 29.79
C THR A 102 -5.62 11.10 29.66
N GLU A 103 -5.28 9.83 29.44
CA GLU A 103 -3.91 9.35 29.27
C GLU A 103 -3.83 8.33 28.14
N ILE A 104 -2.67 8.25 27.49
CA ILE A 104 -2.39 7.20 26.50
C ILE A 104 -1.80 6.01 27.24
N VAL A 105 -2.52 4.88 27.23
CA VAL A 105 -2.10 3.63 27.89
C VAL A 105 -1.78 2.55 26.86
N ASP A 106 -0.79 1.72 27.17
CA ASP A 106 -0.43 0.55 26.36
C ASP A 106 -1.20 -0.69 26.81
N VAL A 107 -2.05 -1.22 25.92
CA VAL A 107 -2.86 -2.41 26.17
C VAL A 107 -2.18 -3.63 25.54
N PRO A 108 -1.73 -4.63 26.33
CA PRO A 108 -1.14 -5.85 25.80
C PRO A 108 -2.19 -6.72 25.11
N TYR A 109 -1.82 -7.36 24.00
CA TYR A 109 -2.61 -8.38 23.32
C TYR A 109 -1.69 -9.44 22.69
N LYS A 110 -2.23 -10.63 22.43
CA LYS A 110 -1.50 -11.70 21.76
C LYS A 110 -1.71 -11.64 20.26
N ARG A 111 -0.63 -11.78 19.49
CA ARG A 111 -0.67 -11.87 18.02
C ARG A 111 0.37 -12.86 17.51
N TYR A 112 0.18 -13.38 16.30
CA TYR A 112 1.25 -14.14 15.63
C TYR A 112 2.40 -13.20 15.25
N PRO A 113 3.67 -13.66 15.37
CA PRO A 113 4.82 -12.93 14.86
C PRO A 113 4.63 -12.57 13.38
N ARG A 114 5.10 -11.37 13.01
CA ARG A 114 4.96 -10.87 11.65
C ARG A 114 6.25 -10.22 11.17
N THR A 115 6.66 -10.56 9.96
CA THR A 115 7.79 -9.89 9.29
C THR A 115 7.26 -8.84 8.34
N PHE A 116 7.75 -7.61 8.47
CA PHE A 116 7.43 -6.56 7.53
C PHE A 116 8.23 -6.75 6.23
N ILE A 117 7.52 -6.69 5.11
CA ILE A 117 8.06 -6.67 3.75
C ILE A 117 7.89 -5.23 3.27
N SER A 118 9.02 -4.57 3.01
CA SER A 118 9.04 -3.20 2.52
C SER A 118 8.29 -3.05 1.19
N PRO A 119 7.63 -1.90 0.97
CA PRO A 119 7.01 -1.60 -0.32
C PRO A 119 8.04 -1.60 -1.45
N PRO A 120 7.69 -2.10 -2.64
CA PRO A 120 8.51 -1.94 -3.84
C PRO A 120 8.48 -0.52 -4.43
N SER A 121 7.53 0.34 -4.03
CA SER A 121 7.45 1.76 -4.40
C SER A 121 7.57 2.03 -5.91
N VAL A 122 6.88 1.22 -6.72
CA VAL A 122 6.89 1.36 -8.19
C VAL A 122 5.97 2.51 -8.60
N GLU A 123 6.54 3.50 -9.26
CA GLU A 123 5.82 4.66 -9.76
C GLU A 123 5.28 4.44 -11.18
N LEU A 124 4.21 5.15 -11.52
CA LEU A 124 3.65 5.21 -12.87
C LEU A 124 3.90 6.60 -13.44
N SER A 125 4.39 6.66 -14.68
CA SER A 125 4.64 7.91 -15.39
C SER A 125 3.84 7.99 -16.69
N ILE A 126 3.33 9.17 -17.01
CA ILE A 126 2.72 9.45 -18.30
C ILE A 126 3.83 9.73 -19.31
N ALA A 127 3.85 8.97 -20.40
CA ALA A 127 4.83 9.12 -21.47
C ALA A 127 4.12 9.24 -22.82
N LYS A 128 4.73 10.03 -23.71
CA LYS A 128 4.38 10.05 -25.13
C LYS A 128 5.13 8.94 -25.85
N ASN A 129 4.43 8.27 -26.75
CA ASN A 129 4.98 7.22 -27.60
C ASN A 129 5.53 7.80 -28.91
#